data_AF-A0A3D9CD13-F1
#
_entry.id   AF-A0A3D9CD13-F1
#
_cell.length_a   1.000
_cell.length_b   1.000
_cell.length_c   1.000
_cell.angle_alpha   90.00
_cell.angle_beta   90.00
_cell.angle_gamma   90.00
#
_symmetry.space_group_name_H-M   'P 1'
#
loop_
_entity.id
_entity.type
_entity.pdbx_description
1 polymer ?
#
loop_
_entity_poly.entity_id
_entity_poly.type
_entity_poly.pdbx_seq_one_letter_code
_entity_poly.pdbx_strand_id
1 'polypeptide(L)'
;MNFKNNIIYLLLFISTLISCQNKMEKYKWLPTESSPLLYPMNIYKGNLYLEDGTSVYIPCSGISHTGWGYSGSSHTQGDDLKAVPVKLEVTWASFLENKFYTGSWELPVDKIKKLFKEGTVNWRNNEKGTYSSMVVGLAPGGVVVVWMYGNDQQIEIGRYQAKETQVAMKDYVPGNPTISQKEYFDMSASAPEAYENMKKNGIPFGIWDTYRKKYNWRTSIEIPNHTLKNVTMEMYNGEMETLFNETINKNPFKERAVPRLLSFLFEDKNGKETVFEVRYFDEEEIFSLFKKIDANQPIEVVLQMNEGLTNRKLFLKQGDKEFPIQKIDFENIWDLKKNKLK
;
A
#
# COMPACT_ATOMS: atom_id res chain seq x y z
N MET A 1 -23.18 -27.73 57.92
CA MET A 1 -23.87 -26.68 57.13
C MET A 1 -22.94 -25.92 56.16
N ASN A 2 -21.76 -26.47 55.80
CA ASN A 2 -20.73 -25.73 55.04
C ASN A 2 -20.67 -26.03 53.53
N PHE A 3 -21.45 -26.99 53.02
CA PHE A 3 -21.42 -27.35 51.60
C PHE A 3 -22.16 -26.34 50.70
N LYS A 4 -23.27 -25.75 51.18
CA LYS A 4 -24.04 -24.77 50.42
C LYS A 4 -23.30 -23.43 50.24
N ASN A 5 -22.55 -22.99 51.24
CA ASN A 5 -21.77 -21.75 51.13
C ASN A 5 -20.60 -21.90 50.15
N ASN A 6 -19.91 -23.03 50.13
CA ASN A 6 -18.81 -23.27 49.19
C ASN A 6 -19.28 -23.33 47.72
N ILE A 7 -20.49 -23.83 47.46
CA ILE A 7 -21.08 -23.83 46.10
C ILE A 7 -21.43 -22.40 45.64
N ILE A 8 -21.91 -21.55 46.55
CA ILE A 8 -22.23 -20.15 46.25
C ILE A 8 -20.96 -19.35 45.94
N TYR A 9 -19.88 -19.54 46.69
CA TYR A 9 -18.59 -18.91 46.40
C TYR A 9 -17.97 -19.41 45.09
N LEU A 10 -18.12 -20.70 44.75
CA LEU A 10 -17.66 -21.26 43.48
C LEU A 10 -18.46 -20.70 42.29
N LEU A 11 -19.78 -20.54 42.41
CA LEU A 11 -20.63 -19.93 41.39
C LEU A 11 -20.35 -18.43 41.19
N LEU A 12 -20.06 -17.69 42.26
CA LEU A 12 -19.63 -16.29 42.19
C LEU A 12 -18.26 -16.15 41.51
N PHE A 13 -17.31 -17.06 41.77
CA PHE A 13 -16.00 -17.06 41.12
C PHE A 13 -16.06 -17.43 39.63
N ILE A 14 -16.97 -18.34 39.25
CA ILE A 14 -17.25 -18.68 37.84
C ILE A 14 -17.91 -17.49 37.11
N SER A 15 -18.79 -16.74 37.78
CA SER A 15 -19.44 -15.57 37.19
C SER A 15 -18.47 -14.41 36.89
N THR A 16 -17.41 -14.26 37.69
CA THR A 16 -16.34 -13.28 37.41
C THR A 16 -15.41 -13.70 36.28
N LEU A 17 -15.26 -15.01 36.01
CA LEU A 17 -14.47 -15.50 34.87
C LEU A 17 -15.22 -15.38 33.53
N ILE A 18 -16.56 -15.47 33.54
CA ILE A 18 -17.39 -15.26 32.34
C ILE A 18 -17.49 -13.77 31.97
N SER A 19 -17.36 -12.86 32.95
CA SER A 19 -17.35 -11.40 32.72
C SER A 19 -16.04 -10.86 32.12
N CYS A 20 -15.02 -11.70 31.94
CA CYS A 20 -13.83 -11.41 31.13
C CYS A 20 -13.95 -12.05 29.73
N GLN A 21 -15.12 -11.99 29.10
CA GLN A 21 -15.16 -12.07 27.64
C GLN A 21 -14.50 -10.79 27.11
N ASN A 22 -13.25 -10.90 26.63
CA ASN A 22 -12.58 -9.85 25.87
C ASN A 22 -13.55 -9.32 24.81
N LYS A 23 -14.08 -8.11 25.02
CA LYS A 23 -15.00 -7.47 24.08
C LYS A 23 -14.24 -7.28 22.78
N MET A 24 -14.66 -8.01 21.74
CA MET A 24 -14.01 -7.96 20.43
C MET A 24 -14.15 -6.56 19.84
N GLU A 25 -13.03 -5.91 19.57
CA GLU A 25 -12.99 -4.57 18.97
C GLU A 25 -13.39 -4.65 17.49
N LYS A 26 -14.24 -3.71 17.05
CA LYS A 26 -14.67 -3.58 15.65
C LYS A 26 -14.30 -2.20 15.11
N TYR A 27 -13.95 -2.13 13.84
CA TYR A 27 -13.47 -0.92 13.17
C TYR A 27 -14.18 -0.70 11.84
N LYS A 28 -14.23 0.55 11.38
CA LYS A 28 -14.76 0.88 10.05
C LYS A 28 -13.68 0.72 8.99
N TRP A 29 -13.78 -0.35 8.19
CA TRP A 29 -12.87 -0.60 7.09
C TRP A 29 -13.52 -1.37 5.94
N LEU A 30 -12.92 -1.32 4.74
CA LEU A 30 -13.36 -2.02 3.54
C LEU A 30 -12.23 -2.85 2.91
N PRO A 31 -12.52 -4.05 2.38
CA PRO A 31 -11.59 -4.77 1.51
C PRO A 31 -11.56 -4.14 0.12
N THR A 32 -10.38 -4.16 -0.50
CA THR A 32 -10.19 -3.75 -1.90
C THR A 32 -9.06 -4.55 -2.53
N GLU A 33 -9.13 -4.78 -3.83
CA GLU A 33 -8.10 -5.43 -4.61
C GLU A 33 -7.07 -4.42 -5.14
N SER A 34 -5.85 -4.90 -5.39
CA SER A 34 -4.80 -4.18 -6.09
C SER A 34 -4.10 -5.13 -7.06
N SER A 35 -3.63 -4.61 -8.19
CA SER A 35 -2.82 -5.37 -9.14
C SER A 35 -1.83 -4.47 -9.87
N PRO A 36 -0.72 -5.03 -10.39
CA PRO A 36 0.18 -4.26 -11.23
C PRO A 36 -0.52 -3.69 -12.47
N LEU A 37 -0.22 -2.43 -12.81
CA LEU A 37 -0.86 -1.71 -13.92
C LEU A 37 -0.74 -2.46 -15.26
N LEU A 38 0.45 -3.01 -15.55
CA LEU A 38 0.74 -3.70 -16.81
C LEU A 38 0.51 -5.21 -16.75
N TYR A 39 -0.02 -5.74 -15.65
CA TYR A 39 -0.33 -7.17 -15.48
C TYR A 39 -1.74 -7.34 -14.93
N PRO A 40 -2.77 -7.30 -15.80
CA PRO A 40 -4.15 -7.33 -15.37
C PRO A 40 -4.54 -8.63 -14.65
N MET A 41 -5.39 -8.50 -13.65
CA MET A 41 -5.86 -9.59 -12.77
C MET A 41 -7.39 -9.54 -12.64
N ASN A 42 -8.04 -10.65 -12.29
CA ASN A 42 -9.43 -10.64 -11.87
C ASN A 42 -9.69 -11.66 -10.76
N ILE A 43 -10.34 -11.24 -9.69
CA ILE A 43 -10.71 -12.15 -8.59
C ILE A 43 -11.92 -12.98 -9.03
N TYR A 44 -11.75 -14.30 -9.05
CA TYR A 44 -12.85 -15.24 -9.18
C TYR A 44 -13.61 -15.41 -7.86
N LYS A 45 -12.86 -15.65 -6.77
CA LYS A 45 -13.39 -15.76 -5.40
C LYS A 45 -12.36 -15.17 -4.44
N GLY A 46 -12.76 -14.28 -3.55
CA GLY A 46 -11.86 -13.68 -2.56
C GLY A 46 -12.62 -13.28 -1.31
N ASN A 47 -12.15 -13.71 -0.14
CA ASN A 47 -12.75 -13.38 1.15
C ASN A 47 -11.68 -13.13 2.21
N LEU A 48 -11.96 -12.19 3.10
CA LEU A 48 -11.31 -12.06 4.39
C LEU A 48 -12.24 -12.64 5.46
N TYR A 49 -11.77 -13.66 6.17
CA TYR A 49 -12.47 -14.21 7.33
C TYR A 49 -12.09 -13.41 8.58
N LEU A 50 -13.07 -13.11 9.41
CA LEU A 50 -12.96 -12.17 10.53
C LEU A 50 -12.92 -12.90 11.87
N GLU A 51 -12.42 -12.21 12.89
CA GLU A 51 -12.29 -12.76 14.25
C GLU A 51 -13.64 -13.17 14.87
N ASP A 52 -14.75 -12.54 14.48
CA ASP A 52 -16.11 -12.89 14.93
C ASP A 52 -16.73 -14.08 14.16
N GLY A 53 -15.96 -14.74 13.30
CA GLY A 53 -16.39 -15.89 12.50
C GLY A 53 -17.15 -15.52 11.22
N THR A 54 -17.40 -14.23 10.97
CA THR A 54 -17.97 -13.77 9.70
C THR A 54 -16.90 -13.63 8.62
N SER A 55 -17.31 -13.29 7.39
CA SER A 55 -16.38 -13.00 6.30
C SER A 55 -16.88 -11.85 5.45
N VAL A 56 -15.94 -11.12 4.85
CA VAL A 56 -16.23 -10.09 3.83
C VAL A 56 -15.56 -10.46 2.52
N TYR A 57 -16.31 -10.36 1.41
CA TYR A 57 -15.75 -10.61 0.09
C TYR A 57 -14.85 -9.45 -0.35
N ILE A 58 -13.82 -9.78 -1.11
CA ILE A 58 -12.94 -8.78 -1.74
C ILE A 58 -13.57 -8.42 -3.09
N PRO A 59 -13.99 -7.17 -3.30
CA PRO A 59 -14.59 -6.79 -4.56
C PRO A 59 -13.58 -6.85 -5.71
N CYS A 60 -14.09 -7.08 -6.92
CA CYS A 60 -13.35 -6.94 -8.15
C CYS A 60 -14.37 -6.72 -9.27
N SER A 61 -14.59 -5.46 -9.67
CA SER A 61 -15.63 -5.06 -10.62
C SER A 61 -15.37 -5.51 -12.07
N GLY A 62 -14.31 -6.29 -12.30
CA GLY A 62 -13.88 -6.74 -13.61
C GLY A 62 -12.37 -6.95 -13.61
N ILE A 63 -11.71 -6.45 -14.63
CA ILE A 63 -10.27 -6.65 -14.81
C ILE A 63 -9.52 -5.53 -14.09
N SER A 64 -8.83 -5.91 -13.01
CA SER A 64 -8.05 -5.02 -12.17
C SER A 64 -6.66 -4.79 -12.78
N HIS A 65 -6.31 -3.52 -12.93
CA HIS A 65 -5.00 -3.01 -13.36
C HIS A 65 -4.73 -1.69 -12.64
N THR A 66 -4.99 -1.65 -11.33
CA THR A 66 -5.07 -0.41 -10.54
C THR A 66 -3.73 0.27 -10.32
N GLY A 67 -2.64 -0.49 -10.47
CA GLY A 67 -1.30 -0.09 -10.07
C GLY A 67 -0.94 -0.70 -8.71
N TRP A 68 0.30 -1.19 -8.60
CA TRP A 68 0.73 -1.95 -7.43
C TRP A 68 0.65 -1.10 -6.15
N GLY A 69 -0.08 -1.60 -5.16
CA GLY A 69 -0.36 -0.91 -3.90
C GLY A 69 -1.54 0.08 -3.96
N TYR A 70 -2.08 0.42 -5.13
CA TYR A 70 -3.26 1.29 -5.21
C TYR A 70 -4.56 0.50 -5.06
N SER A 71 -5.50 1.10 -4.32
CA SER A 71 -6.85 0.56 -4.11
C SER A 71 -7.63 0.49 -5.41
N GLY A 72 -8.40 -0.58 -5.58
CA GLY A 72 -9.27 -0.83 -6.71
C GLY A 72 -10.74 -0.62 -6.39
N SER A 73 -11.56 -1.62 -6.72
CA SER A 73 -12.98 -1.63 -6.41
C SER A 73 -13.19 -1.56 -4.89
N SER A 74 -14.24 -0.88 -4.47
CA SER A 74 -14.70 -0.90 -3.08
C SER A 74 -16.20 -0.99 -3.05
N HIS A 75 -16.72 -1.82 -2.16
CA HIS A 75 -18.15 -1.97 -1.94
C HIS A 75 -18.43 -2.00 -0.45
N THR A 76 -19.31 -1.13 0.01
CA THR A 76 -19.83 -1.18 1.37
C THR A 76 -20.82 -2.34 1.46
N GLN A 77 -20.44 -3.40 2.16
CA GLN A 77 -21.32 -4.53 2.46
C GLN A 77 -21.27 -4.88 3.96
N GLY A 78 -22.43 -5.23 4.52
CA GLY A 78 -22.58 -5.58 5.93
C GLY A 78 -22.52 -4.37 6.86
N ASP A 79 -22.27 -4.63 8.14
CA ASP A 79 -22.14 -3.58 9.15
C ASP A 79 -20.98 -2.64 8.84
N ASP A 80 -21.17 -1.34 9.13
CA ASP A 80 -20.11 -0.34 9.02
C ASP A 80 -18.88 -0.72 9.86
N LEU A 81 -19.10 -1.34 11.04
CA LEU A 81 -18.06 -1.78 11.96
C LEU A 81 -17.85 -3.29 11.87
N LYS A 82 -16.62 -3.72 11.57
CA LYS A 82 -16.24 -5.11 11.34
C LYS A 82 -15.11 -5.51 12.28
N ALA A 83 -15.11 -6.77 12.72
CA ALA A 83 -13.94 -7.33 13.41
C ALA A 83 -12.72 -7.32 12.48
N VAL A 84 -11.52 -7.48 13.05
CA VAL A 84 -10.30 -7.54 12.24
C VAL A 84 -10.24 -8.85 11.44
N PRO A 85 -9.65 -8.84 10.24
CA PRO A 85 -9.49 -10.06 9.47
C PRO A 85 -8.37 -10.93 10.06
N VAL A 86 -8.67 -12.22 10.18
CA VAL A 86 -7.74 -13.24 10.70
C VAL A 86 -7.17 -14.11 9.60
N LYS A 87 -7.86 -14.21 8.45
CA LYS A 87 -7.45 -15.08 7.35
C LYS A 87 -7.87 -14.52 6.00
N LEU A 88 -7.00 -14.67 5.00
CA LEU A 88 -7.25 -14.34 3.60
C LEU A 88 -7.39 -15.61 2.78
N GLU A 89 -8.46 -15.74 2.01
CA GLU A 89 -8.59 -16.73 0.94
C GLU A 89 -8.90 -16.04 -0.38
N VAL A 90 -8.15 -16.37 -1.43
CA VAL A 90 -8.35 -15.75 -2.74
C VAL A 90 -7.97 -16.70 -3.87
N THR A 91 -8.77 -16.67 -4.93
CA THR A 91 -8.56 -17.32 -6.22
C THR A 91 -8.78 -16.29 -7.31
N TRP A 92 -7.81 -16.14 -8.22
CA TRP A 92 -7.84 -15.11 -9.25
C TRP A 92 -7.24 -15.57 -10.57
N ALA A 93 -7.63 -14.92 -11.65
CA ALA A 93 -7.06 -15.05 -12.98
C ALA A 93 -5.91 -14.06 -13.17
N SER A 94 -4.79 -14.53 -13.72
CA SER A 94 -3.69 -13.73 -14.27
C SER A 94 -3.76 -13.79 -15.79
N PHE A 95 -4.14 -12.67 -16.42
CA PHE A 95 -4.52 -12.64 -17.83
C PHE A 95 -3.34 -12.93 -18.75
N LEU A 96 -2.22 -12.23 -18.55
CA LEU A 96 -1.02 -12.39 -19.38
C LEU A 96 -0.29 -13.72 -19.18
N GLU A 97 -0.50 -14.38 -18.04
CA GLU A 97 0.00 -15.74 -17.82
C GLU A 97 -0.92 -16.82 -18.39
N ASN A 98 -2.17 -16.49 -18.69
CA ASN A 98 -3.22 -17.46 -18.99
C ASN A 98 -3.36 -18.53 -17.88
N LYS A 99 -3.39 -18.09 -16.62
CA LYS A 99 -3.39 -18.96 -15.43
C LYS A 99 -4.36 -18.50 -14.35
N PHE A 100 -4.75 -19.44 -13.49
CA PHE A 100 -5.38 -19.13 -12.20
C PHE A 100 -4.43 -19.44 -11.05
N TYR A 101 -4.55 -18.67 -9.98
CA TYR A 101 -3.85 -18.88 -8.73
C TYR A 101 -4.84 -18.95 -7.57
N THR A 102 -4.51 -19.70 -6.52
CA THR A 102 -5.32 -19.81 -5.30
C THR A 102 -4.46 -19.90 -4.05
N GLY A 103 -4.98 -19.42 -2.93
CA GLY A 103 -4.35 -19.60 -1.63
C GLY A 103 -5.22 -19.20 -0.45
N SER A 104 -4.74 -19.56 0.73
CA SER A 104 -5.41 -19.44 2.02
C SER A 104 -4.35 -19.26 3.09
N TRP A 105 -4.34 -18.12 3.79
CA TRP A 105 -3.30 -17.76 4.75
C TRP A 105 -3.87 -17.02 5.97
N GLU A 106 -3.33 -17.35 7.14
CA GLU A 106 -3.55 -16.57 8.37
C GLU A 106 -2.88 -15.20 8.25
N LEU A 107 -3.55 -14.17 8.75
CA LEU A 107 -3.09 -12.79 8.77
C LEU A 107 -2.50 -12.45 10.15
N PRO A 108 -1.57 -11.47 10.24
CA PRO A 108 -0.95 -11.10 11.51
C PRO A 108 -1.89 -10.23 12.36
N VAL A 109 -2.83 -10.88 13.04
CA VAL A 109 -3.90 -10.24 13.83
C VAL A 109 -3.37 -9.20 14.81
N ASP A 110 -2.29 -9.49 15.54
CA ASP A 110 -1.71 -8.57 16.51
C ASP A 110 -1.18 -7.29 15.85
N LYS A 111 -0.53 -7.42 14.69
CA LYS A 111 -0.06 -6.27 13.91
C LYS A 111 -1.24 -5.42 13.42
N ILE A 112 -2.29 -6.07 12.92
CA ILE A 112 -3.50 -5.40 12.44
C ILE A 112 -4.20 -4.63 13.57
N LYS A 113 -4.42 -5.27 14.72
CA LYS A 113 -5.02 -4.63 15.90
C LYS A 113 -4.18 -3.45 16.39
N LYS A 114 -2.85 -3.60 16.41
CA LYS A 114 -1.94 -2.51 16.78
C LYS A 114 -2.10 -1.31 15.83
N LEU A 115 -2.13 -1.54 14.52
CA LEU A 115 -2.31 -0.47 13.53
C LEU A 115 -3.66 0.25 13.68
N PHE A 116 -4.75 -0.49 13.87
CA PHE A 116 -6.06 0.13 14.16
C PHE A 116 -6.06 0.98 15.44
N LYS A 117 -5.34 0.54 16.48
CA LYS A 117 -5.22 1.29 17.74
C LYS A 117 -4.34 2.53 17.63
N GLU A 118 -3.24 2.43 16.89
CA GLU A 118 -2.34 3.56 16.61
C GLU A 118 -3.04 4.63 15.75
N GLY A 119 -3.87 4.19 14.80
CA GLY A 119 -4.65 5.05 13.93
C GLY A 119 -3.79 5.78 12.89
N THR A 120 -4.38 6.78 12.25
CA THR A 120 -3.74 7.63 11.23
C THR A 120 -4.10 9.10 11.48
N VAL A 121 -3.37 10.03 10.84
CA VAL A 121 -3.65 11.46 10.95
C VAL A 121 -3.61 12.06 9.56
N ASN A 122 -4.66 12.77 9.17
CA ASN A 122 -4.71 13.46 7.89
C ASN A 122 -3.83 14.71 7.93
N TRP A 123 -2.86 14.81 7.02
CA TRP A 123 -1.89 15.91 7.07
C TRP A 123 -2.51 17.29 6.77
N ARG A 124 -3.63 17.33 6.03
CA ARG A 124 -4.24 18.58 5.56
C ARG A 124 -5.04 19.30 6.65
N ASN A 125 -5.67 18.54 7.55
CA ASN A 125 -6.57 19.09 8.57
C ASN A 125 -6.26 18.60 10.00
N ASN A 126 -5.23 17.76 10.19
CA ASN A 126 -4.86 17.14 11.47
C ASN A 126 -5.95 16.28 12.12
N GLU A 127 -6.96 15.86 11.35
CA GLU A 127 -8.00 14.97 11.86
C GLU A 127 -7.40 13.59 12.13
N LYS A 128 -7.61 13.11 13.36
CA LYS A 128 -7.27 11.75 13.75
C LYS A 128 -8.29 10.79 13.14
N GLY A 129 -7.78 9.75 12.49
CA GLY A 129 -8.55 8.66 11.94
C GLY A 129 -7.90 7.32 12.26
N THR A 130 -8.24 6.32 11.46
CA THR A 130 -7.61 5.01 11.50
C THR A 130 -7.45 4.49 10.09
N TYR A 131 -6.79 3.34 9.95
CA TYR A 131 -6.81 2.56 8.72
C TYR A 131 -8.25 2.21 8.35
N SER A 132 -8.59 2.43 7.09
CA SER A 132 -9.94 2.32 6.54
C SER A 132 -10.04 1.30 5.40
N SER A 133 -8.91 0.77 4.92
CA SER A 133 -8.93 -0.25 3.87
C SER A 133 -7.92 -1.37 4.11
N MET A 134 -8.32 -2.59 3.72
CA MET A 134 -7.45 -3.75 3.55
C MET A 134 -7.22 -3.96 2.05
N VAL A 135 -6.02 -3.63 1.58
CA VAL A 135 -5.66 -3.68 0.16
C VAL A 135 -4.99 -5.01 -0.14
N VAL A 136 -5.57 -5.83 -1.00
CA VAL A 136 -5.05 -7.16 -1.38
C VAL A 136 -4.46 -7.10 -2.79
N GLY A 137 -3.13 -7.00 -2.84
CA GLY A 137 -2.33 -7.00 -4.06
C GLY A 137 -2.14 -8.41 -4.63
N LEU A 138 -2.53 -8.60 -5.88
CA LEU A 138 -2.40 -9.84 -6.64
C LEU A 138 -1.50 -9.59 -7.85
N ALA A 139 -0.46 -10.39 -8.02
CA ALA A 139 0.55 -10.20 -9.05
C ALA A 139 0.91 -11.50 -9.77
N PRO A 140 1.59 -11.41 -10.93
CA PRO A 140 2.04 -12.58 -11.65
C PRO A 140 2.91 -13.53 -10.82
N GLY A 141 2.90 -14.81 -11.19
CA GLY A 141 3.63 -15.85 -10.47
C GLY A 141 3.05 -16.17 -9.10
N GLY A 142 1.79 -15.82 -8.84
CA GLY A 142 1.09 -16.14 -7.59
C GLY A 142 1.50 -15.27 -6.40
N VAL A 143 2.09 -14.09 -6.61
CA VAL A 143 2.50 -13.19 -5.52
C VAL A 143 1.29 -12.48 -4.93
N VAL A 144 1.17 -12.53 -3.60
CA VAL A 144 0.15 -11.79 -2.86
C VAL A 144 0.82 -10.89 -1.83
N VAL A 145 0.44 -9.61 -1.79
CA VAL A 145 0.84 -8.68 -0.73
C VAL A 145 -0.39 -8.00 -0.18
N VAL A 146 -0.48 -7.85 1.14
CA VAL A 146 -1.61 -7.22 1.81
C VAL A 146 -1.12 -5.97 2.53
N TRP A 147 -1.82 -4.86 2.33
CA TRP A 147 -1.56 -3.60 3.02
C TRP A 147 -2.76 -3.14 3.83
N MET A 148 -2.50 -2.38 4.88
CA MET A 148 -3.50 -1.53 5.53
C MET A 148 -3.30 -0.09 5.03
N TYR A 149 -4.37 0.52 4.52
CA TYR A 149 -4.38 1.91 4.07
C TYR A 149 -5.26 2.76 4.99
N GLY A 150 -4.81 3.97 5.29
CA GLY A 150 -5.57 5.02 5.94
C GLY A 150 -5.06 6.39 5.50
N ASN A 151 -5.49 7.44 6.18
CA ASN A 151 -5.09 8.81 5.83
C ASN A 151 -3.56 8.95 5.76
N ASP A 152 -3.06 9.17 4.55
CA ASP A 152 -1.66 9.49 4.25
C ASP A 152 -0.65 8.42 4.70
N GLN A 153 -1.13 7.18 4.92
CA GLN A 153 -0.32 6.05 5.37
C GLN A 153 -0.80 4.73 4.74
N GLN A 154 0.15 3.97 4.20
CA GLN A 154 -0.09 2.59 3.77
C GLN A 154 1.05 1.69 4.24
N ILE A 155 0.72 0.61 4.94
CA ILE A 155 1.71 -0.28 5.56
C ILE A 155 1.49 -1.71 5.08
N GLU A 156 2.57 -2.35 4.61
CA GLU A 156 2.56 -3.79 4.27
C GLU A 156 2.34 -4.60 5.56
N ILE A 157 1.30 -5.44 5.60
CA ILE A 157 1.04 -6.33 6.72
C ILE A 157 1.45 -7.77 6.43
N GLY A 158 1.53 -8.21 5.17
CA GLY A 158 2.03 -9.55 4.85
C GLY A 158 2.29 -9.78 3.36
N ARG A 159 3.18 -10.73 3.06
CA ARG A 159 3.48 -11.24 1.72
C ARG A 159 3.30 -12.75 1.72
N TYR A 160 2.55 -13.27 0.76
CA TYR A 160 2.22 -14.69 0.63
C TYR A 160 2.44 -15.19 -0.80
N GLN A 161 2.52 -16.51 -0.95
CA GLN A 161 2.75 -17.18 -2.23
C GLN A 161 1.59 -18.14 -2.51
N ALA A 162 0.85 -17.89 -3.59
CA ALA A 162 -0.19 -18.77 -4.09
C ALA A 162 0.39 -19.91 -4.92
N LYS A 163 -0.45 -20.92 -5.08
CA LYS A 163 -0.22 -22.04 -6.00
C LYS A 163 -1.10 -21.86 -7.23
N GLU A 164 -0.60 -22.34 -8.36
CA GLU A 164 -1.40 -22.45 -9.58
C GLU A 164 -2.59 -23.39 -9.32
N THR A 165 -3.72 -23.09 -9.94
CA THR A 165 -4.94 -23.91 -9.90
C THR A 165 -5.64 -23.90 -11.25
N GLN A 166 -6.65 -24.74 -11.38
CA GLN A 166 -7.56 -24.75 -12.52
C GLN A 166 -8.95 -24.32 -12.07
N VAL A 167 -9.61 -23.51 -12.91
CA VAL A 167 -11.02 -23.11 -12.74
C VAL A 167 -11.71 -23.39 -14.06
N ALA A 168 -12.83 -24.12 -14.04
CA ALA A 168 -13.56 -24.40 -15.26
C ALA A 168 -14.18 -23.10 -15.81
N MET A 169 -14.06 -22.85 -17.12
CA MET A 169 -14.59 -21.62 -17.73
C MET A 169 -16.09 -21.45 -17.57
N LYS A 170 -16.85 -22.55 -17.52
CA LYS A 170 -18.29 -22.52 -17.20
C LYS A 170 -18.61 -21.97 -15.80
N ASP A 171 -17.70 -22.13 -14.84
CA ASP A 171 -17.87 -21.67 -13.47
C ASP A 171 -17.35 -20.23 -13.30
N TYR A 172 -16.34 -19.86 -14.09
CA TYR A 172 -15.74 -18.52 -14.08
C TYR A 172 -16.55 -17.50 -14.90
N VAL A 173 -17.04 -17.93 -16.07
CA VAL A 173 -17.80 -17.11 -17.02
C VAL A 173 -19.15 -17.80 -17.30
N PRO A 174 -20.05 -17.89 -16.31
CA PRO A 174 -21.31 -18.62 -16.46
C PRO A 174 -22.23 -18.06 -17.57
N GLY A 175 -22.08 -16.78 -17.92
CA GLY A 175 -22.80 -16.14 -19.03
C GLY A 175 -22.32 -16.56 -20.42
N ASN A 176 -21.14 -17.18 -20.53
CA ASN A 176 -20.61 -17.73 -21.79
C ASN A 176 -19.78 -19.00 -21.48
N PRO A 177 -20.43 -20.12 -21.12
CA PRO A 177 -19.74 -21.28 -20.58
C PRO A 177 -18.89 -22.05 -21.59
N THR A 178 -19.05 -21.78 -22.89
CA THR A 178 -18.32 -22.42 -23.99
C THR A 178 -17.07 -21.65 -24.41
N ILE A 179 -16.85 -20.43 -23.91
CA ILE A 179 -15.66 -19.64 -24.26
C ILE A 179 -14.40 -20.37 -23.81
N SER A 180 -13.39 -20.42 -24.68
CA SER A 180 -12.11 -21.00 -24.30
C SER A 180 -11.37 -20.05 -23.34
N GLN A 181 -10.56 -20.60 -22.44
CA GLN A 181 -9.76 -19.78 -21.52
C GLN A 181 -8.84 -18.84 -22.30
N LYS A 182 -8.19 -19.34 -23.36
CA LYS A 182 -7.30 -18.56 -24.22
C LYS A 182 -8.02 -17.35 -24.84
N GLU A 183 -9.25 -17.56 -25.31
CA GLU A 183 -10.07 -16.48 -25.91
C GLU A 183 -10.53 -15.48 -24.86
N TYR A 184 -11.01 -15.93 -23.69
CA TYR A 184 -11.44 -15.02 -22.63
C TYR A 184 -10.27 -14.21 -22.03
N PHE A 185 -9.08 -14.81 -21.94
CA PHE A 185 -7.90 -14.16 -21.39
C PHE A 185 -7.22 -13.23 -22.39
N ASP A 186 -7.62 -13.26 -23.67
CA ASP A 186 -7.08 -12.34 -24.68
C ASP A 186 -7.64 -10.93 -24.46
N MET A 187 -6.84 -10.12 -23.79
CA MET A 187 -7.12 -8.73 -23.44
C MET A 187 -6.40 -7.74 -24.35
N SER A 188 -5.90 -8.18 -25.52
CA SER A 188 -5.08 -7.33 -26.40
C SER A 188 -5.82 -6.08 -26.90
N ALA A 189 -7.13 -6.16 -27.11
CA ALA A 189 -7.95 -5.01 -27.54
C ALA A 189 -8.21 -4.01 -26.40
N SER A 190 -8.35 -4.49 -25.17
CA SER A 190 -8.79 -3.71 -24.00
C SER A 190 -7.63 -3.28 -23.09
N ALA A 191 -6.47 -3.93 -23.19
CA ALA A 191 -5.24 -3.59 -22.48
C ALA A 191 -4.01 -3.65 -23.42
N PRO A 192 -3.96 -2.84 -24.50
CA PRO A 192 -2.89 -2.92 -25.50
C PRO A 192 -1.50 -2.67 -24.90
N GLU A 193 -1.37 -1.71 -23.97
CA GLU A 193 -0.11 -1.39 -23.30
C GLU A 193 0.47 -2.59 -22.52
N ALA A 194 -0.39 -3.39 -21.87
CA ALA A 194 0.02 -4.58 -21.16
C ALA A 194 0.60 -5.63 -22.12
N TYR A 195 0.02 -5.78 -23.32
CA TYR A 195 0.51 -6.68 -24.36
C TYR A 195 1.80 -6.18 -25.03
N GLU A 196 1.93 -4.88 -25.25
CA GLU A 196 3.17 -4.29 -25.76
C GLU A 196 4.32 -4.49 -24.76
N ASN A 197 4.07 -4.21 -23.48
CA ASN A 197 5.03 -4.48 -22.42
C ASN A 197 5.37 -5.98 -22.34
N MET A 198 4.38 -6.88 -22.41
CA MET A 198 4.60 -8.32 -22.40
C MET A 198 5.51 -8.77 -23.56
N LYS A 199 5.34 -8.21 -24.77
CA LYS A 199 6.20 -8.49 -25.93
C LYS A 199 7.62 -7.97 -25.75
N LYS A 200 7.78 -6.80 -25.15
CA LYS A 200 9.08 -6.12 -25.01
C LYS A 200 9.89 -6.64 -23.83
N ASN A 201 9.25 -6.81 -22.67
CA ASN A 201 9.91 -7.03 -21.38
C ASN A 201 9.52 -8.37 -20.73
N GLY A 202 8.44 -9.02 -21.18
CA GLY A 202 7.90 -10.22 -20.54
C GLY A 202 7.35 -9.95 -19.13
N ILE A 203 7.22 -11.01 -18.33
CA ILE A 203 6.84 -10.91 -16.92
C ILE A 203 8.11 -10.84 -16.05
N PRO A 204 8.31 -9.78 -15.26
CA PRO A 204 9.52 -9.58 -14.47
C PRO A 204 9.46 -10.36 -13.15
N PHE A 205 9.33 -11.69 -13.21
CA PHE A 205 9.22 -12.54 -12.03
C PHE A 205 10.29 -12.18 -10.96
N GLY A 206 9.84 -12.04 -9.71
CA GLY A 206 10.70 -11.62 -8.59
C GLY A 206 10.85 -10.11 -8.40
N ILE A 207 10.35 -9.25 -9.30
CA ILE A 207 10.43 -7.79 -9.08
C ILE A 207 9.64 -7.34 -7.84
N TRP A 208 8.50 -7.98 -7.55
CA TRP A 208 7.69 -7.69 -6.36
C TRP A 208 8.44 -7.91 -5.04
N ASP A 209 9.30 -8.92 -4.96
CA ASP A 209 10.19 -9.11 -3.80
C ASP A 209 11.38 -8.15 -3.83
N THR A 210 11.82 -7.72 -5.02
CA THR A 210 12.84 -6.66 -5.17
C THR A 210 12.32 -5.32 -4.65
N TYR A 211 11.07 -4.96 -4.94
CA TYR A 211 10.43 -3.74 -4.46
C TYR A 211 10.38 -3.67 -2.92
N ARG A 212 10.27 -4.82 -2.25
CA ARG A 212 10.20 -4.93 -0.79
C ARG A 212 11.54 -4.68 -0.08
N LYS A 213 12.66 -4.61 -0.81
CA LYS A 213 13.97 -4.28 -0.23
C LYS A 213 13.93 -2.85 0.34
N LYS A 214 14.28 -2.72 1.61
CA LYS A 214 14.33 -1.45 2.33
C LYS A 214 15.77 -0.98 2.47
N TYR A 215 15.92 0.34 2.52
CA TYR A 215 17.15 1.06 2.76
C TYR A 215 16.90 2.10 3.83
N ASN A 216 17.93 2.45 4.59
CA ASN A 216 17.83 3.48 5.61
C ASN A 216 17.94 4.88 4.98
N TRP A 217 16.80 5.52 4.65
CA TRP A 217 16.82 6.81 3.97
C TRP A 217 15.84 7.83 4.51
N ARG A 218 16.11 9.12 4.23
CA ARG A 218 15.23 10.26 4.52
C ARG A 218 15.27 11.27 3.37
N THR A 219 14.39 12.27 3.39
CA THR A 219 14.39 13.38 2.43
C THR A 219 14.87 14.67 3.07
N SER A 220 15.49 15.57 2.32
CA SER A 220 15.78 16.94 2.79
C SER A 220 15.71 17.94 1.64
N ILE A 221 15.79 19.23 1.99
CA ILE A 221 15.90 20.31 1.02
C ILE A 221 17.15 21.14 1.27
N GLU A 222 17.76 21.60 0.18
CA GLU A 222 18.84 22.58 0.16
C GLU A 222 18.36 23.77 -0.69
N ILE A 223 17.48 24.58 -0.12
CA ILE A 223 16.87 25.74 -0.79
C ILE A 223 17.02 26.95 0.15
N PRO A 224 17.79 28.00 -0.23
CA PRO A 224 17.98 29.17 0.62
C PRO A 224 16.66 29.84 1.01
N ASN A 225 16.52 30.23 2.28
CA ASN A 225 15.33 30.91 2.83
C ASN A 225 14.00 30.14 2.72
N HIS A 226 14.06 28.81 2.58
CA HIS A 226 12.89 27.94 2.56
C HIS A 226 12.96 26.86 3.65
N THR A 227 11.80 26.48 4.17
CA THR A 227 11.66 25.41 5.17
C THR A 227 10.79 24.29 4.63
N LEU A 228 11.22 23.04 4.80
CA LEU A 228 10.43 21.87 4.44
C LEU A 228 9.26 21.71 5.41
N LYS A 229 8.03 21.66 4.89
CA LYS A 229 6.80 21.59 5.68
C LYS A 229 6.12 20.24 5.63
N ASN A 230 6.20 19.56 4.49
CA ASN A 230 5.62 18.25 4.30
C ASN A 230 6.39 17.48 3.21
N VAL A 231 6.48 16.16 3.37
CA VAL A 231 6.90 15.26 2.31
C VAL A 231 5.95 14.09 2.24
N THR A 232 5.27 13.92 1.11
CA THR A 232 4.50 12.71 0.80
C THR A 232 5.38 11.75 0.02
N MET A 233 5.46 10.50 0.47
CA MET A 233 6.27 9.44 -0.12
C MET A 233 5.38 8.27 -0.48
N GLU A 234 5.52 7.77 -1.70
CA GLU A 234 5.04 6.45 -2.07
C GLU A 234 6.23 5.61 -2.52
N MET A 235 6.27 4.34 -2.12
CA MET A 235 7.37 3.43 -2.40
C MET A 235 6.94 2.32 -3.36
N TYR A 236 7.91 1.73 -4.07
CA TYR A 236 7.64 0.69 -5.07
C TYR A 236 6.99 -0.57 -4.47
N ASN A 237 7.17 -0.87 -3.18
CA ASN A 237 6.47 -1.98 -2.53
C ASN A 237 5.00 -1.68 -2.19
N GLY A 238 4.49 -0.50 -2.55
CA GLY A 238 3.14 -0.07 -2.25
C GLY A 238 2.97 0.55 -0.87
N GLU A 239 4.03 0.72 -0.07
CA GLU A 239 3.91 1.51 1.17
C GLU A 239 3.83 3.02 0.86
N MET A 240 3.14 3.77 1.73
CA MET A 240 2.98 5.22 1.66
C MET A 240 3.20 5.82 3.05
N GLU A 241 3.86 6.97 3.10
CA GLU A 241 4.06 7.74 4.31
C GLU A 241 4.15 9.23 4.00
N THR A 242 3.45 10.03 4.78
CA THR A 242 3.58 11.49 4.76
C THR A 242 4.21 12.02 6.05
N LEU A 243 5.29 12.79 5.91
CA LEU A 243 5.94 13.50 7.02
C LEU A 243 5.38 14.92 7.12
N PHE A 244 4.98 15.35 8.32
CA PHE A 244 4.40 16.67 8.62
C PHE A 244 4.46 16.96 10.13
N ASN A 245 4.23 18.21 10.55
CA ASN A 245 4.30 18.64 11.95
C ASN A 245 5.60 18.17 12.65
N GLU A 246 5.50 17.43 13.76
CA GLU A 246 6.68 16.91 14.47
C GLU A 246 7.46 15.88 13.66
N THR A 247 6.83 15.11 12.77
CA THR A 247 7.51 14.04 12.03
C THR A 247 8.44 14.60 10.95
N ILE A 248 8.07 15.72 10.32
CA ILE A 248 8.98 16.43 9.40
C ILE A 248 10.10 17.16 10.13
N ASN A 249 9.87 17.64 11.36
CA ASN A 249 10.92 18.26 12.17
C ASN A 249 11.96 17.25 12.65
N LYS A 250 11.50 16.04 13.07
CA LYS A 250 12.39 14.95 13.48
C LYS A 250 13.09 14.31 12.29
N ASN A 251 12.34 14.07 11.22
CA ASN A 251 12.77 13.48 9.94
C ASN A 251 13.94 12.48 10.08
N PRO A 252 13.74 11.38 10.82
CA PRO A 252 14.79 10.43 11.07
C PRO A 252 15.09 9.62 9.80
N PHE A 253 16.32 9.14 9.70
CA PHE A 253 16.62 8.01 8.83
C PHE A 253 15.76 6.81 9.27
N LYS A 254 15.08 6.20 8.31
CA LYS A 254 14.15 5.08 8.54
C LYS A 254 14.25 4.10 7.38
N GLU A 255 14.09 2.82 7.69
CA GLU A 255 13.95 1.76 6.71
C GLU A 255 12.72 1.97 5.84
N ARG A 256 12.95 2.30 4.58
CA ARG A 256 11.94 2.56 3.56
C ARG A 256 12.33 1.86 2.27
N ALA A 257 11.35 1.36 1.52
CA ALA A 257 11.59 0.85 0.18
C ALA A 257 11.98 1.99 -0.77
N VAL A 258 12.46 1.64 -1.97
CA VAL A 258 12.85 2.62 -3.00
C VAL A 258 11.64 3.52 -3.32
N PRO A 259 11.81 4.86 -3.38
CA PRO A 259 10.72 5.78 -3.65
C PRO A 259 10.22 5.60 -5.08
N ARG A 260 8.90 5.53 -5.22
CA ARG A 260 8.18 5.60 -6.49
C ARG A 260 7.71 7.03 -6.76
N LEU A 261 7.30 7.76 -5.73
CA LEU A 261 6.85 9.16 -5.83
C LEU A 261 7.36 9.94 -4.60
N LEU A 262 7.78 11.18 -4.83
CA LEU A 262 8.09 12.14 -3.77
C LEU A 262 7.41 13.48 -4.08
N SER A 263 6.66 14.01 -3.12
CA SER A 263 6.04 15.34 -3.20
C SER A 263 6.52 16.17 -2.03
N PHE A 264 7.30 17.21 -2.31
CA PHE A 264 7.89 18.11 -1.33
C PHE A 264 7.07 19.39 -1.25
N LEU A 265 6.56 19.72 -0.06
CA LEU A 265 5.95 21.02 0.23
C LEU A 265 6.92 21.82 1.09
N PHE A 266 7.35 22.97 0.59
CA PHE A 266 8.23 23.90 1.31
C PHE A 266 7.67 25.31 1.30
N GLU A 267 8.06 26.08 2.29
CA GLU A 267 7.54 27.42 2.56
C GLU A 267 8.67 28.45 2.57
N ASP A 268 8.47 29.58 1.91
CA ASP A 268 9.41 30.71 1.94
C ASP A 268 9.26 31.55 3.22
N LYS A 269 10.19 32.49 3.44
CA LYS A 269 10.14 33.43 4.58
C LYS A 269 8.89 34.30 4.68
N ASN A 270 8.09 34.41 3.61
CA ASN A 270 6.86 35.18 3.55
C ASN A 270 5.61 34.31 3.79
N GLY A 271 5.78 33.01 4.06
CA GLY A 271 4.68 32.06 4.26
C GLY A 271 4.05 31.56 2.94
N LYS A 272 4.73 31.74 1.80
CA LYS A 272 4.31 31.21 0.52
C LYS A 272 4.71 29.73 0.42
N GLU A 273 3.71 28.88 0.22
CA GLU A 273 3.88 27.44 0.10
C GLU A 273 3.97 27.00 -1.37
N THR A 274 5.00 26.22 -1.70
CA THR A 274 5.28 25.68 -3.03
C THR A 274 5.49 24.18 -2.95
N VAL A 275 4.95 23.46 -3.94
CA VAL A 275 5.10 22.01 -4.09
C VAL A 275 6.03 21.72 -5.26
N PHE A 276 6.98 20.82 -5.07
CA PHE A 276 7.74 20.15 -6.12
C PHE A 276 7.47 18.65 -6.04
N GLU A 277 7.05 18.04 -7.15
CA GLU A 277 6.66 16.63 -7.15
C GLU A 277 7.34 15.85 -8.27
N VAL A 278 7.93 14.71 -7.90
CA VAL A 278 8.33 13.69 -8.87
C VAL A 278 7.22 12.64 -8.94
N ARG A 279 6.37 12.77 -9.95
CA ARG A 279 5.26 11.87 -10.20
C ARG A 279 5.72 10.67 -11.02
N TYR A 280 6.15 9.62 -10.30
CA TYR A 280 6.79 8.40 -10.78
C TYR A 280 8.25 8.58 -11.20
N PHE A 281 9.17 8.01 -10.42
CA PHE A 281 10.57 7.84 -10.83
C PHE A 281 10.68 6.85 -12.00
N ASP A 282 11.69 7.05 -12.86
CA ASP A 282 12.12 6.01 -13.80
C ASP A 282 12.67 4.81 -13.01
N GLU A 283 12.01 3.66 -13.15
CA GLU A 283 12.30 2.47 -12.35
C GLU A 283 13.74 1.96 -12.58
N GLU A 284 14.21 1.96 -13.82
CA GLU A 284 15.57 1.50 -14.13
C GLU A 284 16.62 2.39 -13.48
N GLU A 285 16.49 3.72 -13.62
CA GLU A 285 17.41 4.68 -13.01
C GLU A 285 17.41 4.57 -11.50
N ILE A 286 16.24 4.67 -10.85
CA ILE A 286 16.18 4.77 -9.39
C ILE A 286 16.67 3.48 -8.72
N PHE A 287 16.31 2.30 -9.24
CA PHE A 287 16.83 1.04 -8.70
C PHE A 287 18.32 0.87 -8.99
N SER A 288 18.82 1.35 -10.13
CA SER A 288 20.26 1.34 -10.43
C SER A 288 21.04 2.21 -9.43
N LEU A 289 20.52 3.39 -9.09
CA LEU A 289 21.12 4.28 -8.11
C LEU A 289 21.15 3.65 -6.71
N PHE A 290 20.03 3.12 -6.21
CA PHE A 290 19.97 2.45 -4.91
C PHE A 290 20.86 1.20 -4.84
N LYS A 291 21.06 0.48 -5.94
CA LYS A 291 22.00 -0.66 -6.01
C LYS A 291 23.48 -0.26 -5.96
N LYS A 292 23.84 0.96 -6.38
CA LYS A 292 25.22 1.46 -6.39
C LYS A 292 25.68 1.98 -5.02
N ILE A 293 24.73 2.29 -4.15
CA ILE A 293 24.94 2.87 -2.83
C ILE A 293 25.14 1.75 -1.80
N ASP A 294 25.92 2.00 -0.73
CA ASP A 294 26.03 1.04 0.37
C ASP A 294 24.72 1.01 1.16
N ALA A 295 24.02 -0.13 1.09
CA ALA A 295 22.72 -0.32 1.74
C ALA A 295 22.76 -0.24 3.27
N ASN A 296 23.93 -0.36 3.89
CA ASN A 296 24.10 -0.28 5.35
C ASN A 296 24.39 1.14 5.85
N GLN A 297 24.54 2.10 4.95
CA GLN A 297 24.85 3.48 5.28
C GLN A 297 23.62 4.37 5.02
N PRO A 298 23.36 5.39 5.86
CA PRO A 298 22.25 6.31 5.65
C PRO A 298 22.29 6.99 4.28
N ILE A 299 21.12 7.15 3.66
CA ILE A 299 20.95 7.81 2.36
C ILE A 299 20.04 9.01 2.53
N GLU A 300 20.44 10.17 2.03
CA GLU A 300 19.59 11.35 2.01
C GLU A 300 19.16 11.67 0.58
N VAL A 301 17.86 11.79 0.34
CA VAL A 301 17.30 12.24 -0.94
C VAL A 301 17.14 13.75 -0.85
N VAL A 302 18.02 14.48 -1.53
CA VAL A 302 18.15 15.94 -1.38
C VAL A 302 17.52 16.64 -2.59
N LEU A 303 16.56 17.52 -2.33
CA LEU A 303 16.04 18.47 -3.30
C LEU A 303 16.79 19.80 -3.16
N GLN A 304 17.58 20.16 -4.16
CA GLN A 304 18.38 21.38 -4.17
C GLN A 304 17.83 22.36 -5.20
N MET A 305 17.70 23.63 -4.82
CA MET A 305 17.32 24.73 -5.72
C MET A 305 17.98 26.04 -5.26
N ASN A 306 18.11 27.00 -6.18
CA ASN A 306 18.43 28.37 -5.80
C ASN A 306 17.22 29.06 -5.15
N GLU A 307 17.42 30.24 -4.52
CA GLU A 307 16.33 30.99 -3.85
C GLU A 307 15.15 31.30 -4.78
N GLY A 308 15.42 31.52 -6.08
CA GLY A 308 14.39 31.73 -7.10
C GLY A 308 13.69 30.45 -7.59
N LEU A 309 13.89 29.31 -6.92
CA LEU A 309 13.34 27.99 -7.26
C LEU A 309 13.72 27.49 -8.66
N THR A 310 14.90 27.90 -9.15
CA THR A 310 15.53 27.45 -10.40
C THR A 310 16.74 26.55 -10.10
N ASN A 311 17.40 26.05 -11.15
CA ASN A 311 18.56 25.14 -11.05
C ASN A 311 18.26 23.91 -10.19
N ARG A 312 17.10 23.32 -10.44
CA ARG A 312 16.54 22.22 -9.64
C ARG A 312 17.39 20.98 -9.84
N LYS A 313 17.76 20.35 -8.73
CA LYS A 313 18.44 19.06 -8.72
C LYS A 313 17.80 18.17 -7.67
N LEU A 314 17.75 16.88 -7.99
CA LEU A 314 17.40 15.85 -7.05
C LEU A 314 18.49 14.78 -7.10
N PHE A 315 19.00 14.39 -5.94
CA PHE A 315 20.09 13.42 -5.87
C PHE A 315 20.05 12.61 -4.58
N LEU A 316 20.65 11.42 -4.62
CA LEU A 316 20.93 10.65 -3.43
C LEU A 316 22.30 11.07 -2.89
N LYS A 317 22.40 11.31 -1.59
CA LYS A 317 23.62 11.71 -0.89
C LYS A 317 24.00 10.64 0.13
N GLN A 318 25.25 10.19 0.10
CA GLN A 318 25.83 9.26 1.08
C GLN A 318 27.26 9.72 1.43
N GLY A 319 27.41 10.31 2.61
CA GLY A 319 28.64 11.02 2.98
C GLY A 319 28.89 12.19 2.01
N ASP A 320 30.08 12.23 1.42
CA ASP A 320 30.50 13.26 0.45
C ASP A 320 30.13 12.91 -1.00
N LYS A 321 29.49 11.75 -1.25
CA LYS A 321 29.10 11.30 -2.59
C LYS A 321 27.68 11.72 -2.91
N GLU A 322 27.52 12.28 -4.11
CA GLU A 322 26.23 12.64 -4.68
C GLU A 322 25.95 11.81 -5.93
N PHE A 323 24.73 11.27 -6.02
CA PHE A 323 24.26 10.46 -7.13
C PHE A 323 23.03 11.14 -7.75
N PRO A 324 23.19 11.88 -8.87
CA PRO A 324 22.10 12.61 -9.50
C PRO A 324 20.98 11.69 -9.98
N ILE A 325 19.73 12.13 -9.80
CA ILE A 325 18.54 11.55 -10.41
C ILE A 325 18.16 12.44 -11.59
N GLN A 326 18.19 11.90 -12.80
CA GLN A 326 18.12 12.69 -14.05
C GLN A 326 16.81 12.52 -14.80
N LYS A 327 16.18 11.34 -14.75
CA LYS A 327 14.96 11.04 -15.49
C LYS A 327 13.71 11.40 -14.69
N ILE A 328 13.55 12.68 -14.42
CA ILE A 328 12.38 13.25 -13.74
C ILE A 328 11.92 14.53 -14.45
N ASP A 329 10.66 14.89 -14.26
CA ASP A 329 10.15 16.19 -14.68
C ASP A 329 10.53 17.28 -13.67
N PHE A 330 11.56 18.05 -13.99
CA PHE A 330 12.02 19.17 -13.14
C PHE A 330 11.08 20.39 -13.18
N GLU A 331 10.09 20.43 -14.08
CA GLU A 331 9.15 21.55 -14.18
C GLU A 331 7.84 21.30 -13.44
N ASN A 332 7.67 20.14 -12.80
CA ASN A 332 6.48 19.82 -11.99
C ASN A 332 6.53 20.49 -10.61
N ILE A 333 6.36 21.82 -10.63
CA ILE A 333 6.39 22.71 -9.46
C ILE A 333 5.22 23.71 -9.52
N TRP A 334 4.53 23.93 -8.40
CA TRP A 334 3.41 24.87 -8.34
C TRP A 334 3.18 25.45 -6.95
N ASP A 335 2.54 26.62 -6.88
CA ASP A 335 2.14 27.24 -5.62
C ASP A 335 0.91 26.53 -5.04
N LEU A 336 0.98 26.14 -3.76
CA LEU A 336 -0.16 25.55 -3.07
C LEU A 336 -1.18 26.66 -2.80
N LYS A 337 -2.29 26.66 -3.56
CA LYS A 337 -3.39 27.59 -3.31
C LYS A 337 -4.07 27.21 -2.00
N LYS A 338 -3.90 28.04 -0.96
CA LYS A 338 -4.76 28.01 0.24
C LYS A 338 -6.17 28.36 -0.21
N ASN A 339 -7.00 27.35 -0.51
CA ASN A 339 -8.43 27.59 -0.62
C ASN A 339 -8.88 28.10 0.75
N LYS A 340 -9.27 29.38 0.82
CA LYS A 340 -10.09 29.87 1.92
C LYS A 340 -11.35 29.01 1.90
N LEU A 341 -11.41 28.01 2.79
CA LEU A 341 -12.65 27.35 3.15
C LEU A 341 -13.61 28.48 3.54
N LYS A 342 -14.58 28.75 2.68
CA LYS A 342 -15.69 29.66 2.96
C LYS A 342 -16.73 28.93 3.79
#